data_AF-A0A0M2LXV2-F1
#
_entry.id   AF-A0A0M2LXV2-F1
#
_cell.length_a   1.000
_cell.length_b   1.000
_cell.length_c   1.000
_cell.angle_alpha   90.00
_cell.angle_beta   90.00
_cell.angle_gamma   90.00
#
_symmetry.space_group_name_H-M   'P 1'
#
loop_
_entity.id
_entity.type
_entity.pdbx_description
1 polymer ?
#
loop_
_entity_poly.entity_id
_entity_poly.type
_entity_poly.pdbx_seq_one_letter_code
_entity_poly.pdbx_strand_id
1 'polypeptide(L)' 'MRMITLGDPETVPDSAVELAYALVRTVGAAEARDLIVHGIRSAPNDRSDVVDGWVALAAGMDVLARATRH' A
#
# COMPACT_ATOMS: atom_id res chain seq x y z
N MET A 1 14.08 14.84 -4.25
CA MET A 1 12.93 14.19 -3.59
C MET A 1 11.95 13.81 -4.70
N ARG A 2 11.80 12.51 -5.00
CA ARG A 2 10.94 12.06 -6.12
C ARG A 2 9.50 12.04 -5.62
N MET A 3 8.61 12.74 -6.32
CA MET A 3 7.18 12.75 -6.00
C MET A 3 6.59 11.41 -6.44
N ILE A 4 6.18 10.58 -5.48
CA ILE A 4 5.53 9.29 -5.74
C ILE A 4 4.03 9.56 -5.74
N THR A 5 3.42 9.51 -6.92
CA THR A 5 1.97 9.56 -7.08
C THR A 5 1.43 8.17 -6.73
N LEU A 6 0.48 8.09 -5.80
CA LEU A 6 -0.26 6.85 -5.56
C LEU A 6 -0.94 6.45 -6.88
N GLY A 7 -0.81 5.18 -7.27
CA GLY A 7 -1.46 4.66 -8.48
C GLY A 7 -2.96 4.92 -8.46
N ASP A 8 -3.58 5.00 -9.64
CA ASP A 8 -5.02 5.18 -9.75
C ASP A 8 -5.73 4.04 -9.00
N PRO A 9 -6.55 4.32 -7.97
CA PRO A 9 -7.19 3.29 -7.18
C PRO A 9 -8.11 2.36 -7.99
N GLU A 10 -8.53 2.74 -9.20
CA GLU A 10 -9.29 1.86 -10.11
C GLU A 10 -8.41 0.81 -10.82
N THR A 11 -7.09 0.94 -10.72
CA THR A 11 -6.10 0.07 -11.40
C THR A 11 -5.27 -0.78 -10.43
N VAL A 12 -5.69 -0.86 -9.16
CA VAL A 12 -4.97 -1.61 -8.11
C VAL A 12 -5.13 -3.11 -8.36
N PRO A 13 -4.03 -3.89 -8.41
CA PRO A 13 -4.12 -5.35 -8.55
C PRO A 13 -4.86 -6.01 -7.38
N ASP A 14 -5.70 -7.01 -7.66
CA ASP A 14 -6.45 -7.76 -6.63
C ASP A 14 -5.53 -8.33 -5.53
N SER A 15 -4.36 -8.80 -5.90
CA SER A 15 -3.35 -9.33 -4.96
C SER A 15 -2.86 -8.28 -3.96
N ALA A 16 -2.81 -7.00 -4.34
CA ALA A 16 -2.46 -5.91 -3.43
C ALA A 16 -3.59 -5.61 -2.44
N VAL A 17 -4.85 -5.72 -2.89
CA VAL A 17 -6.03 -5.57 -2.02
C VAL A 17 -6.12 -6.72 -1.00
N GLU A 18 -5.91 -7.97 -1.45
CA GLU A 18 -5.89 -9.14 -0.58
C GLU A 18 -4.77 -9.05 0.47
N LEU A 19 -3.57 -8.66 0.05
CA LEU A 19 -2.43 -8.47 0.96
C LEU A 19 -2.69 -7.33 1.95
N ALA A 20 -3.26 -6.21 1.50
CA ALA A 20 -3.66 -5.10 2.36
C ALA A 20 -4.65 -5.56 3.44
N TYR A 21 -5.66 -6.35 3.04
CA TYR A 21 -6.66 -6.89 3.97
C TYR A 21 -6.02 -7.81 5.01
N ALA A 22 -5.18 -8.75 4.57
CA ALA A 22 -4.48 -9.67 5.45
C ALA A 22 -3.56 -8.92 6.44
N LEU A 23 -2.85 -7.89 5.97
CA LEU A 23 -1.95 -7.09 6.81
C LEU A 23 -2.73 -6.34 7.89
N VAL A 24 -3.79 -5.62 7.51
CA VAL A 24 -4.65 -4.89 8.46
C VAL A 24 -5.28 -5.83 9.49
N ARG A 25 -5.74 -7.01 9.06
CA ARG A 25 -6.28 -8.05 9.95
C ARG A 25 -5.25 -8.57 10.95
N THR A 26 -3.98 -8.58 10.59
CA THR A 26 -2.91 -9.17 11.41
C THR A 26 -2.34 -8.18 12.40
N VAL A 27 -2.03 -6.96 11.95
CA VAL A 27 -1.30 -5.98 12.78
C VAL A 27 -2.09 -4.72 13.11
N GLY A 28 -3.26 -4.51 12.52
CA GLY A 28 -4.02 -3.27 12.66
C GLY A 28 -3.72 -2.26 11.55
N ALA A 29 -4.63 -1.29 11.36
CA ALA A 29 -4.55 -0.34 10.25
C ALA A 29 -3.44 0.72 10.44
N ALA A 30 -3.16 1.14 11.67
CA ALA A 30 -2.13 2.14 11.95
C ALA A 30 -0.73 1.54 11.73
N GLU A 31 -0.50 0.36 12.28
CA GLU A 31 0.75 -0.40 12.17
C GLU A 31 1.01 -0.81 10.72
N ALA A 32 -0.02 -1.26 9.99
CA ALA A 32 0.09 -1.56 8.56
C ALA A 32 0.53 -0.33 7.75
N ARG A 33 -0.02 0.85 8.05
CA ARG A 33 0.35 2.10 7.39
C ARG A 33 1.81 2.50 7.69
N ASP A 34 2.24 2.38 8.94
CA ASP A 34 3.62 2.68 9.34
C ASP A 34 4.62 1.74 8.65
N LEU A 35 4.29 0.45 8.54
CA LEU A 35 5.09 -0.53 7.79
C LEU A 35 5.25 -0.14 6.31
N ILE A 36 4.17 0.28 5.65
CA ILE A 36 4.20 0.72 4.24
C ILE A 36 5.09 1.95 4.08
N VAL A 37 4.92 2.97 4.94
CA VAL A 37 5.74 4.19 4.88
C VAL A 37 7.21 3.87 5.11
N HIS A 38 7.51 2.98 6.05
CA HIS A 38 8.87 2.51 6.28
C HIS A 38 9.41 1.75 5.06
N GLY A 39 8.63 0.84 4.47
CA GLY A 39 9.00 0.08 3.28
C GLY A 39 9.36 0.97 2.08
N ILE A 40 8.56 2.01 1.82
CA ILE A 40 8.84 3.00 0.76
C ILE A 40 10.14 3.75 1.03
N ARG A 41 10.39 4.17 2.27
CA ARG A 41 11.58 4.95 2.65
C ARG A 41 12.86 4.13 2.66
N SER A 42 12.76 2.86 3.00
CA SER A 42 13.87 1.92 3.10
C SER A 42 14.19 1.23 1.77
N ALA A 43 13.37 1.45 0.74
CA ALA A 43 13.59 0.88 -0.58
C ALA A 43 14.91 1.38 -1.20
N PRO A 44 15.76 0.49 -1.75
CA PRO A 44 16.95 0.89 -2.48
C PRO A 44 16.61 1.81 -3.66
N ASN A 45 17.44 2.85 -3.88
CA ASN A 45 17.18 3.87 -4.90
C ASN A 45 17.11 3.32 -6.34
N ASP A 46 17.65 2.13 -6.59
CA ASP A 46 17.69 1.43 -7.88
C ASP A 46 16.53 0.42 -8.05
N ARG A 47 15.69 0.22 -7.04
CA ARG A 47 14.59 -0.77 -7.03
C ARG A 47 13.22 -0.11 -7.04
N SER A 48 12.87 0.49 -8.18
CA SER A 48 11.55 1.12 -8.37
C SER A 48 10.40 0.12 -8.26
N ASP A 49 10.61 -1.12 -8.68
CA ASP A 49 9.65 -2.24 -8.56
C ASP A 49 9.20 -2.50 -7.11
N VAL A 50 10.12 -2.36 -6.16
CA VAL A 50 9.82 -2.52 -4.72
C VAL A 50 8.95 -1.37 -4.22
N VAL A 51 9.27 -0.13 -4.61
CA VAL A 51 8.47 1.05 -4.26
C VAL A 51 7.07 0.94 -4.86
N ASP A 52 6.96 0.51 -6.11
CA ASP A 52 5.69 0.32 -6.82
C ASP A 52 4.82 -0.74 -6.11
N GLY A 53 5.43 -1.81 -5.60
CA GLY A 53 4.75 -2.81 -4.78
C GLY A 53 4.16 -2.23 -3.48
N TRP A 54 4.94 -1.41 -2.76
CA TRP A 54 4.45 -0.73 -1.56
C TRP A 54 3.33 0.28 -1.85
N VAL A 55 3.43 0.99 -2.98
CA VAL A 55 2.40 1.94 -3.43
C VAL A 55 1.10 1.21 -3.79
N ALA A 56 1.18 0.08 -4.50
CA ALA A 56 0.02 -0.75 -4.81
C ALA A 56 -0.65 -1.27 -3.53
N LEU A 57 0.14 -1.71 -2.54
CA LEU A 57 -0.36 -2.14 -1.23
C LEU A 57 -1.08 -1.01 -0.49
N ALA A 58 -0.51 0.20 -0.49
CA ALA A 58 -1.13 1.39 0.10
C ALA A 58 -2.49 1.71 -0.54
N ALA A 59 -2.55 1.68 -1.88
CA ALA A 59 -3.78 1.92 -2.61
C ALA A 59 -4.85 0.84 -2.33
N GLY A 60 -4.45 -0.42 -2.15
CA GLY A 60 -5.34 -1.50 -1.73
C GLY A 60 -5.98 -1.24 -0.36
N MET A 61 -5.22 -0.70 0.60
CA MET A 61 -5.78 -0.29 1.90
C MET A 61 -6.83 0.83 1.77
N ASP A 62 -6.61 1.80 0.89
CA ASP A 62 -7.56 2.89 0.63
C ASP A 62 -8.85 2.39 -0.03
N VAL A 63 -8.77 1.36 -0.88
CA VAL A 63 -9.95 0.68 -1.45
C VAL A 63 -10.74 0.00 -0.34
N LEU A 64 -10.09 -0.78 0.53
CA LEU A 64 -10.75 -1.45 1.66
C LEU A 64 -11.43 -0.45 2.60
N ALA A 65 -10.73 0.61 2.99
CA ALA A 65 -11.27 1.63 3.90
C ALA A 65 -12.51 2.33 3.33
N ARG A 66 -12.58 2.52 2.00
CA ARG A 66 -13.77 3.07 1.33
C ARG A 66 -14.91 2.06 1.31
N ALA A 67 -14.63 0.79 1.02
CA ALA A 67 -15.63 -0.26 0.99
C ALA A 67 -16.30 -0.51 2.36
N THR A 68 -15.56 -0.30 3.46
CA THR A 68 -16.07 -0.52 4.83
C THR A 68 -16.71 0.70 5.50
N ARG A 69 -16.78 1.86 4.83
CA ARG A 69 -17.42 3.09 5.35
C ARG A 69 -18.94 3.16 5.08
N HIS A 70 -19.51 2.09 4.54
CA HIS A 70 -20.95 1.88 4.35
C HIS A 70 -21.47 0.85 5.36
#